data_AF-A0A7X8BVL3-F1
#
_entry.id   AF-A0A7X8BVL3-F1
#
_cell.length_a   1.000
_cell.length_b   1.000
_cell.length_c   1.000
_cell.angle_alpha   90.00
_cell.angle_beta   90.00
_cell.angle_gamma   90.00
#
_symmetry.space_group_name_H-M   'P 1'
#
loop_
_entity.id
_entity.type
_entity.pdbx_description
1 polymer ?
#
loop_
_entity_poly.entity_id
_entity_poly.type
_entity_poly.pdbx_seq_one_letter_code
_entity_poly.pdbx_strand_id
1 'polypeptide(L)'
;MKRNISNILQLLHKSDTLLSYYYRPAVSKWIFILSFIIISLFYDFQQILFLRPQGLHQWRQCDGLSITMNYYKENLSFFNPAVHSMEADEGKSGHTISEFPLVYYLTGNIWKLTGHKEYIFRLIDLLLVFFGLFAFFRLCEEI
;
A
#
# COMPACT_ATOMS: atom_id res chain seq x y z
N MET A 1 20.29 -22.96 46.15
CA MET A 1 19.82 -22.93 44.74
C MET A 1 18.54 -22.08 44.52
N LYS A 2 17.51 -22.13 45.39
CA LYS A 2 16.25 -21.36 45.22
C LYS A 2 16.36 -19.82 45.26
N ARG A 3 17.34 -19.25 45.99
CA ARG A 3 17.54 -17.79 46.14
C ARG A 3 17.95 -17.07 44.85
N ASN A 4 18.52 -17.78 43.86
CA ASN A 4 18.93 -17.16 42.59
C ASN A 4 17.75 -16.97 41.64
N ILE A 5 16.75 -17.86 41.68
CA ILE A 5 15.59 -17.81 40.78
C ILE A 5 14.67 -16.63 41.14
N SER A 6 14.46 -16.34 42.43
CA SER A 6 13.63 -15.21 42.86
C SER A 6 14.20 -13.85 42.44
N ASN A 7 15.53 -13.71 42.47
CA ASN A 7 16.20 -12.47 42.07
C ASN A 7 16.13 -12.26 40.55
N ILE A 8 16.28 -13.34 39.77
CA ILE A 8 16.13 -13.29 38.31
C ILE A 8 14.70 -12.91 37.94
N LEU A 9 13.69 -13.49 38.59
CA LEU A 9 12.28 -13.16 38.36
C LEU A 9 11.95 -11.70 38.72
N GLN A 10 12.52 -11.16 39.81
CA GLN A 10 12.37 -9.75 40.14
C GLN A 10 13.02 -8.81 39.12
N LEU A 11 14.19 -9.19 38.58
CA LEU A 11 14.87 -8.41 37.54
C LEU A 11 14.07 -8.40 36.23
N LEU A 12 13.52 -9.56 35.83
CA LEU A 12 12.65 -9.67 34.65
C LEU A 12 11.35 -8.88 34.81
N HIS A 13 10.67 -9.00 35.95
CA HIS A 13 9.47 -8.20 36.22
C HIS A 13 9.79 -6.69 36.21
N LYS A 14 10.95 -6.28 36.74
CA LYS A 14 11.36 -4.88 36.75
C LYS A 14 11.73 -4.38 35.35
N SER A 15 12.33 -5.21 34.49
CA SER A 15 12.58 -4.84 33.11
C SER A 15 11.28 -4.66 32.33
N ASP A 16 10.30 -5.54 32.54
CA ASP A 16 9.00 -5.47 31.86
C ASP A 16 8.22 -4.21 32.26
N THR A 17 8.24 -3.85 33.55
CA THR A 17 7.60 -2.61 34.03
C THR A 17 8.30 -1.35 33.55
N LEU A 18 9.63 -1.38 33.41
CA LEU A 18 10.38 -0.25 32.83
C LEU A 18 10.10 -0.09 31.33
N LEU A 19 10.03 -1.18 30.56
CA LEU A 19 9.67 -1.12 29.15
C LEU A 19 8.26 -0.54 28.96
N SER A 20 7.30 -1.01 29.75
CA SER A 20 5.94 -0.50 29.81
C SER A 20 5.88 0.98 30.21
N TYR A 21 6.75 1.44 31.11
CA TYR A 21 6.77 2.83 31.58
C TYR A 21 7.25 3.82 30.49
N TYR A 22 8.20 3.41 29.65
CA TYR A 22 8.72 4.23 28.56
C TYR A 22 7.89 4.14 27.28
N TYR A 23 7.23 3.01 27.04
CA TYR A 23 6.38 2.83 25.87
C TYR A 23 5.11 3.69 25.96
N ARG A 24 5.02 4.67 25.05
CA ARG A 24 3.83 5.52 24.91
C ARG A 24 3.22 5.29 23.53
N PRO A 25 2.15 4.49 23.40
CA PRO A 25 1.56 4.10 22.11
C PRO A 25 1.11 5.29 21.27
N ALA A 26 0.75 6.41 21.91
CA ALA A 26 0.42 7.64 21.18
C ALA A 26 1.66 8.24 20.48
N VAL A 27 2.82 8.23 21.15
CA VAL A 27 4.06 8.83 20.64
C VAL A 27 4.66 7.97 19.53
N SER A 28 4.69 6.65 19.71
CA SER A 28 5.22 5.71 18.73
C SER A 28 4.47 5.76 17.39
N LYS A 29 3.13 5.90 17.41
CA LYS A 29 2.31 6.12 16.21
C LYS A 29 2.73 7.39 15.44
N TRP A 30 2.92 8.50 16.15
CA TRP A 30 3.35 9.75 15.51
C TRP A 30 4.77 9.65 14.96
N ILE A 31 5.68 8.98 15.68
CA ILE A 31 7.03 8.70 15.19
C ILE A 31 6.97 7.89 13.90
N PHE A 32 6.15 6.84 13.84
CA PHE A 32 5.98 6.03 12.64
C PHE A 32 5.48 6.87 11.45
N ILE A 33 4.40 7.64 11.66
CA ILE A 33 3.81 8.48 10.61
C ILE A 33 4.83 9.50 10.10
N LEU A 34 5.52 10.18 11.01
CA LEU A 34 6.54 11.17 10.66
C LEU A 34 7.71 10.51 9.91
N SER A 35 8.17 9.34 10.36
CA SER A 35 9.23 8.59 9.68
C SER A 35 8.83 8.18 8.27
N PHE A 36 7.60 7.69 8.07
CA PHE A 36 7.09 7.33 6.75
C PHE A 36 7.05 8.53 5.81
N ILE A 37 6.59 9.69 6.30
CA ILE A 37 6.56 10.94 5.54
C ILE A 37 7.99 11.37 5.17
N ILE A 38 8.92 11.39 6.13
CA ILE A 38 10.32 11.76 5.90
C ILE A 38 10.95 10.86 4.84
N ILE A 39 10.77 9.53 4.96
CA ILE A 39 11.28 8.57 3.99
C ILE A 39 10.65 8.82 2.61
N SER A 40 9.33 9.00 2.54
CA SER A 40 8.64 9.26 1.29
C SER A 40 9.14 10.53 0.59
N LEU A 41 9.40 11.60 1.35
CA LEU A 41 9.98 12.84 0.83
C LEU A 41 11.45 12.66 0.39
N PHE A 42 12.24 11.90 1.15
CA PHE A 42 13.64 11.59 0.84
C PHE A 42 13.78 10.77 -0.45
N TYR A 43 12.83 9.87 -0.73
CA TYR A 43 12.75 9.11 -1.97
C TYR A 43 11.98 9.82 -3.10
N ASP A 44 11.70 11.12 -2.97
CA ASP A 44 11.04 11.95 -3.99
C ASP A 44 9.64 11.48 -4.42
N PHE A 45 8.87 10.83 -3.52
CA PHE A 45 7.50 10.40 -3.85
C PHE A 45 6.59 11.57 -4.26
N GLN A 46 6.83 12.78 -3.75
CA GLN A 46 6.13 14.00 -4.17
C GLN A 46 6.27 14.29 -5.68
N GLN A 47 7.37 13.86 -6.30
CA GLN A 47 7.59 13.98 -7.75
C GLN A 47 7.13 12.71 -8.47
N ILE A 48 7.48 11.54 -7.94
CA ILE A 48 7.19 10.22 -8.56
C ILE A 48 5.69 9.99 -8.77
N LEU A 49 4.84 10.53 -7.89
CA LEU A 49 3.38 10.46 -8.06
C LEU A 49 2.90 11.05 -9.39
N PHE A 50 3.61 12.03 -9.95
CA PHE A 50 3.21 12.73 -11.18
C PHE A 50 3.98 12.28 -12.42
N LEU A 51 4.93 11.35 -12.27
CA LEU A 51 5.67 10.81 -13.40
C LEU A 51 4.79 9.88 -14.23
N ARG A 52 4.99 9.93 -15.55
CA ARG A 52 4.40 8.98 -16.49
C ARG A 52 4.99 7.58 -16.27
N PRO A 53 4.33 6.51 -16.77
CA PRO A 53 4.91 5.18 -16.81
C PRO A 53 6.31 5.19 -17.42
N GLN A 54 7.30 4.67 -16.68
CA GLN A 54 8.70 4.62 -17.10
C GLN A 54 9.48 3.54 -16.37
N GLY A 55 10.70 3.26 -16.83
CA GLY A 55 11.62 2.30 -16.24
C GLY A 55 11.34 0.84 -16.65
N LEU A 56 12.00 -0.10 -15.97
CA LEU A 56 12.00 -1.52 -16.35
C LEU A 56 10.59 -2.16 -16.30
N HIS A 57 9.71 -1.65 -15.44
CA HIS A 57 8.34 -2.12 -15.28
C HIS A 57 7.32 -1.22 -15.99
N GLN A 58 7.73 -0.44 -17.00
CA GLN A 58 6.84 0.44 -17.74
C GLN A 58 5.66 -0.32 -18.37
N TRP A 59 5.92 -1.49 -18.97
CA TRP A 59 4.88 -2.32 -19.58
C TRP A 59 3.76 -2.65 -18.58
N ARG A 60 4.12 -3.04 -17.35
CA ARG A 60 3.19 -3.36 -16.27
C ARG A 60 2.41 -2.15 -15.76
N GLN A 61 3.08 -0.99 -15.66
CA GLN A 61 2.43 0.28 -15.30
C GLN A 61 1.41 0.70 -16.36
N CYS A 62 1.77 0.59 -17.64
CA CYS A 62 0.85 0.86 -18.76
C CYS A 62 -0.33 -0.11 -18.78
N ASP A 63 -0.08 -1.40 -18.53
CA ASP A 63 -1.14 -2.42 -18.48
C ASP A 63 -2.16 -2.13 -17.37
N GLY A 64 -1.69 -1.81 -16.16
CA GLY A 64 -2.56 -1.44 -15.05
C GLY A 64 -3.38 -0.16 -15.32
N LEU A 65 -2.76 0.86 -15.93
CA LEU A 65 -3.47 2.07 -16.33
C LEU A 65 -4.48 1.80 -17.45
N SER A 66 -4.17 0.89 -18.36
CA SER A 66 -5.07 0.44 -19.42
C SER A 66 -6.34 -0.21 -18.85
N ILE A 67 -6.21 -1.09 -17.85
CA ILE A 67 -7.36 -1.68 -17.14
C ILE A 67 -8.17 -0.59 -16.43
N THR A 68 -7.49 0.31 -15.73
CA THR A 68 -8.13 1.42 -15.00
C THR A 68 -8.92 2.33 -15.93
N MET A 69 -8.34 2.64 -17.09
CA MET A 69 -8.97 3.48 -18.11
C MET A 69 -10.23 2.83 -18.69
N ASN A 70 -10.22 1.51 -18.87
CA ASN A 70 -11.42 0.77 -19.28
C ASN A 70 -12.50 0.77 -18.19
N TYR A 71 -12.16 0.61 -16.90
CA TYR A 71 -13.15 0.80 -15.82
C TYR A 71 -13.72 2.21 -15.77
N TYR A 72 -12.89 3.21 -16.05
CA TYR A 72 -13.29 4.62 -16.11
C TYR A 72 -14.24 4.90 -17.28
N LYS A 73 -13.95 4.41 -18.49
CA LYS A 73 -14.69 4.73 -19.72
C LYS A 73 -15.84 3.77 -20.03
N GLU A 74 -15.61 2.47 -19.90
CA GLU A 74 -16.49 1.43 -20.48
C GLU A 74 -17.51 0.86 -19.49
N ASN A 75 -17.65 1.48 -18.30
CA ASN A 75 -18.58 1.04 -17.25
C ASN A 75 -18.53 -0.48 -16.96
N LEU A 76 -17.34 -1.06 -17.02
CA LEU A 76 -17.13 -2.48 -16.79
C LEU A 76 -17.51 -2.89 -15.35
N SER A 77 -18.07 -4.08 -15.21
CA SER A 77 -18.33 -4.69 -13.90
C SER A 77 -17.03 -5.13 -13.23
N PHE A 78 -17.01 -5.15 -11.89
CA PHE A 78 -15.83 -5.46 -11.07
C PHE A 78 -15.05 -6.71 -11.53
N PHE A 79 -15.70 -7.84 -11.79
CA PHE A 79 -15.03 -9.10 -12.15
C PHE A 79 -14.73 -9.26 -13.64
N ASN A 80 -14.95 -8.24 -14.46
CA ASN A 80 -14.68 -8.28 -15.89
C ASN A 80 -13.69 -7.16 -16.31
N PRO A 81 -12.44 -7.19 -15.81
CA PRO A 81 -11.41 -6.26 -16.29
C PRO A 81 -11.12 -6.51 -17.77
N ALA A 82 -10.72 -5.45 -18.47
CA ALA A 82 -10.25 -5.52 -19.84
C ALA A 82 -9.06 -4.57 -20.03
N VAL A 83 -8.12 -4.95 -20.88
CA VAL A 83 -7.00 -4.11 -21.34
C VAL A 83 -7.29 -3.60 -22.75
N HIS A 84 -6.55 -2.59 -23.20
CA HIS A 84 -6.62 -2.08 -24.58
C HIS A 84 -5.87 -2.99 -25.56
N SER A 85 -4.91 -3.80 -25.09
CA SER A 85 -4.22 -4.76 -25.94
C SER A 85 -5.13 -5.96 -26.22
N MET A 86 -5.48 -6.17 -27.49
CA MET A 86 -6.29 -7.31 -27.96
C MET A 86 -5.37 -8.47 -28.37
N GLU A 87 -4.36 -8.79 -27.55
CA GLU A 87 -3.46 -9.92 -27.81
C GLU A 87 -4.06 -11.27 -27.39
N ALA A 88 -5.03 -11.25 -26.48
CA ALA A 88 -5.75 -12.44 -26.02
C ALA A 88 -6.95 -12.76 -26.92
N ASP A 89 -7.54 -13.94 -26.73
CA ASP A 89 -8.82 -14.34 -27.35
C ASP A 89 -8.85 -14.16 -28.89
N GLU A 90 -7.75 -14.46 -29.57
CA GLU A 90 -7.59 -14.28 -31.03
C GLU A 90 -7.91 -12.84 -31.49
N GLY A 91 -7.74 -11.84 -30.63
CA GLY A 91 -8.04 -10.44 -30.92
C GLY A 91 -9.51 -10.07 -30.90
N LYS A 92 -10.38 -10.90 -30.32
CA LYS A 92 -11.84 -10.66 -30.26
C LYS A 92 -12.25 -9.72 -29.14
N SER A 93 -11.47 -9.64 -28.06
CA SER A 93 -11.79 -8.81 -26.89
C SER A 93 -10.55 -8.29 -26.18
N GLY A 94 -10.75 -7.31 -25.28
CA GLY A 94 -9.71 -6.85 -24.36
C GLY A 94 -9.61 -7.69 -23.08
N HIS A 95 -10.38 -8.78 -22.95
CA HIS A 95 -10.34 -9.60 -21.75
C HIS A 95 -9.08 -10.45 -21.73
N THR A 96 -8.31 -10.32 -20.65
CA THR A 96 -7.07 -11.06 -20.45
C THR A 96 -6.96 -11.50 -18.99
N ILE A 97 -6.18 -12.54 -18.75
CA ILE A 97 -5.84 -12.96 -17.39
C ILE A 97 -4.92 -11.89 -16.80
N SER A 98 -5.40 -11.24 -15.75
CA SER A 98 -4.64 -10.26 -14.97
C SER A 98 -4.81 -10.56 -13.48
N GLU A 99 -4.22 -9.72 -12.64
CA GLU A 99 -4.33 -9.82 -11.19
C GLU A 99 -5.70 -9.34 -10.66
N PHE A 100 -5.88 -9.42 -9.34
CA PHE A 100 -7.11 -9.01 -8.68
C PHE A 100 -7.44 -7.54 -8.95
N PRO A 101 -8.64 -7.20 -9.46
CA PRO A 101 -8.86 -5.91 -10.12
C PRO A 101 -9.17 -4.75 -9.17
N LEU A 102 -9.02 -4.93 -7.86
CA LEU A 102 -9.47 -3.97 -6.85
C LEU A 102 -8.91 -2.56 -7.04
N VAL A 103 -7.59 -2.44 -7.23
CA VAL A 103 -6.93 -1.15 -7.38
C VAL A 103 -7.40 -0.44 -8.66
N TYR A 104 -7.51 -1.17 -9.77
CA TYR A 104 -7.99 -0.64 -11.04
C TYR A 104 -9.43 -0.17 -10.98
N TYR A 105 -10.29 -0.99 -10.38
CA TYR A 105 -11.70 -0.69 -10.26
C TYR A 105 -11.93 0.53 -9.37
N LEU A 106 -11.28 0.59 -8.21
CA LEU A 106 -11.38 1.73 -7.30
C LEU A 106 -10.89 3.01 -7.99
N THR A 107 -9.71 2.96 -8.60
CA THR A 107 -9.12 4.12 -9.29
C THR A 107 -10.00 4.59 -10.45
N GLY A 108 -10.48 3.66 -11.28
CA GLY A 108 -11.34 3.98 -12.42
C GLY A 108 -12.65 4.65 -12.00
N ASN A 109 -13.27 4.19 -10.91
CA ASN A 109 -14.46 4.83 -10.35
C ASN A 109 -14.15 6.20 -9.72
N ILE A 110 -13.01 6.39 -9.07
CA ILE A 110 -12.58 7.71 -8.59
C ILE A 110 -12.35 8.67 -9.77
N TRP A 111 -11.80 8.19 -10.89
CA TRP A 111 -11.62 9.00 -12.10
C TRP A 111 -12.95 9.43 -12.72
N LYS A 112 -14.04 8.66 -12.56
CA LYS A 112 -15.40 9.10 -12.97
C LYS A 112 -15.83 10.38 -12.28
N LEU A 113 -15.40 10.59 -11.04
CA LEU A 113 -15.72 11.78 -10.24
C LEU A 113 -14.70 12.91 -10.40
N THR A 114 -13.42 12.56 -10.55
CA THR A 114 -12.30 13.53 -10.46
C THR A 114 -11.66 13.89 -11.80
N GLY A 115 -12.06 13.20 -12.87
CA GLY A 115 -11.37 13.18 -14.16
C GLY A 115 -10.16 12.24 -14.17
N HIS A 116 -9.63 11.96 -15.36
CA HIS A 116 -8.45 11.12 -15.52
C HIS A 116 -7.21 11.79 -14.90
N LYS A 117 -6.70 11.19 -13.82
CA LYS A 117 -5.55 11.68 -13.04
C LYS A 117 -4.67 10.51 -12.61
N GLU A 118 -3.61 10.22 -13.37
CA GLU A 118 -2.75 9.05 -13.15
C GLU A 118 -2.11 9.00 -11.76
N TYR A 119 -1.82 10.15 -11.14
CA TYR A 119 -1.25 10.19 -9.79
C TYR A 119 -2.16 9.54 -8.74
N ILE A 120 -3.48 9.50 -8.97
CA ILE A 120 -4.44 8.86 -8.04
C ILE A 120 -4.15 7.37 -7.93
N PHE A 121 -3.80 6.72 -9.03
CA PHE A 121 -3.41 5.32 -9.04
C PHE A 121 -2.24 5.09 -8.09
N ARG A 122 -1.14 5.82 -8.31
CA ARG A 122 0.09 5.69 -7.51
C ARG A 122 -0.14 6.06 -6.04
N LEU A 123 -1.03 7.01 -5.78
CA LEU A 123 -1.42 7.40 -4.43
C LEU A 123 -2.16 6.27 -3.71
N ILE A 124 -3.05 5.55 -4.39
CA ILE A 124 -3.75 4.39 -3.83
C ILE A 124 -2.75 3.29 -3.48
N ASP A 125 -1.79 3.00 -4.36
CA ASP A 125 -0.72 2.03 -4.07
C ASP A 125 0.12 2.44 -2.85
N LEU A 126 0.51 3.72 -2.78
CA LEU A 126 1.28 4.25 -1.65
C LEU A 126 0.49 4.17 -0.34
N LEU A 127 -0.81 4.44 -0.36
CA LEU A 127 -1.69 4.30 0.79
C LEU A 127 -1.83 2.84 1.21
N LEU A 128 -1.93 1.90 0.27
CA LEU A 128 -2.00 0.48 0.58
C LEU A 128 -0.72 -0.01 1.29
N VAL A 129 0.45 0.43 0.80
CA VAL A 129 1.74 0.18 1.48
C VAL A 129 1.76 0.81 2.87
N PHE A 130 1.33 2.07 3.00
CA PHE A 130 1.28 2.75 4.29
C PHE A 130 0.41 2.00 5.30
N PHE A 131 -0.83 1.64 4.93
CA PHE A 131 -1.74 0.93 5.83
C PHE A 131 -1.24 -0.48 6.18
N GLY A 132 -0.62 -1.18 5.22
CA GLY A 132 0.00 -2.48 5.48
C GLY A 132 1.14 -2.39 6.49
N LEU A 133 2.06 -1.44 6.31
CA LEU A 133 3.16 -1.21 7.24
C LEU A 133 2.67 -0.71 8.60
N PHE A 134 1.66 0.16 8.61
CA PHE A 134 1.08 0.67 9.85
C PHE A 134 0.39 -0.44 10.64
N ALA A 135 -0.40 -1.29 9.99
CA ALA A 135 -1.03 -2.45 10.62
C ALA A 135 0.01 -3.42 11.18
N PHE A 136 1.09 -3.69 10.43
CA PHE A 136 2.20 -4.51 10.90
C PHE A 136 2.91 -3.89 12.11
N PHE A 137 3.21 -2.60 12.06
CA PHE A 137 3.78 -1.85 13.18
C PHE A 137 2.91 -1.96 14.44
N ARG A 138 1.58 -1.80 14.30
CA ARG A 138 0.62 -1.95 15.39
C ARG A 138 0.59 -3.37 15.96
N LEU A 139 0.71 -4.39 15.11
CA LEU A 139 0.79 -5.77 15.55
C LEU A 139 2.08 -6.02 16.37
N CYS A 140 3.21 -5.48 15.93
CA CYS A 140 4.48 -5.59 16.67
C CYS A 140 4.45 -4.88 18.03
N GLU A 141 3.59 -3.86 18.20
CA GLU A 141 3.38 -3.18 19.48
C GLU A 141 2.54 -3.99 20.48
N GLU A 142 1.81 -5.00 20.02
CA GLU A 142 0.91 -5.83 20.82
C GLU A 142 1.54 -7.16 21.25
N ILE A 143 2.67 -7.54 20.65
CA ILE A 143 3.46 -8.74 20.95
C ILE A 143 4.52 -8.41 22.02
#